data_AF-A0A6G8CC96-F1
#
_entry.id   AF-A0A6G8CC96-F1
#
_cell.length_a   1.000
_cell.length_b   1.000
_cell.length_c   1.000
_cell.angle_alpha   90.00
_cell.angle_beta   90.00
_cell.angle_gamma   90.00
#
_symmetry.space_group_name_H-M   'P 1'
#
loop_
_entity.id
_entity.type
_entity.pdbx_description
1 polymer ?
#
loop_
_entity_poly.entity_id
_entity_poly.type
_entity_poly.pdbx_seq_one_letter_code
_entity_poly.pdbx_strand_id
1 'polypeptide(L)'
;MKKIVFLALLLSLNFSIAQAQISRGTSLIGGSIGYNWSTNESKYVGSVIPAGPNPIELTYQNFNINPNAGYFIADNLAAGLSFGFGTTKEIRPYSESADPARPNKLITKSITYNVAPFLRYYYFPIESFGFYSQLSAGLNHQVTTTTFDGIDNERKSKTNGGVSVSLQH
;
A
#
# COMPACT_ATOMS: atom_id res chain seq x y z
N MET A 1 -4.58 -61.22 19.66
CA MET A 1 -3.76 -60.19 18.97
C MET A 1 -4.50 -59.45 17.85
N LYS A 2 -5.27 -60.12 16.97
CA LYS A 2 -5.99 -59.49 15.84
C LYS A 2 -7.01 -58.40 16.22
N LYS A 3 -7.65 -58.49 17.39
CA LYS A 3 -8.68 -57.53 17.85
C LYS A 3 -8.09 -56.21 18.40
N ILE A 4 -6.87 -56.25 18.94
CA ILE A 4 -6.20 -55.07 19.51
C ILE A 4 -5.63 -54.18 18.40
N VAL A 5 -5.15 -54.79 17.30
CA VAL A 5 -4.70 -54.07 16.10
C VAL A 5 -5.85 -53.29 15.45
N PHE A 6 -7.06 -53.86 15.42
CA PHE A 6 -8.24 -53.19 14.88
C PHE A 6 -8.69 -51.99 15.74
N LEU A 7 -8.59 -52.09 17.06
CA LEU A 7 -8.95 -51.00 17.98
C LEU A 7 -7.91 -49.86 17.91
N ALA A 8 -6.62 -50.17 17.81
CA ALA A 8 -5.57 -49.17 17.61
C ALA A 8 -5.71 -48.43 16.26
N LEU A 9 -6.15 -49.12 15.21
CA LEU A 9 -6.42 -48.53 13.89
C LEU A 9 -7.68 -47.62 13.89
N LEU A 10 -8.67 -47.92 14.73
CA LEU A 10 -9.88 -47.11 14.89
C LEU A 10 -9.62 -45.85 15.74
N LEU A 11 -8.67 -45.87 16.68
CA LEU A 11 -8.30 -44.68 17.45
C LEU A 11 -7.41 -43.70 16.67
N SER A 12 -6.67 -44.16 15.65
CA SER A 12 -5.78 -43.31 14.83
C SER A 12 -6.50 -42.52 13.72
N LEU A 13 -7.83 -42.64 13.59
CA LEU A 13 -8.62 -41.95 12.57
C LEU A 13 -9.27 -40.64 13.04
N ASN A 14 -8.98 -40.17 14.26
CA ASN A 14 -9.44 -38.86 14.74
C ASN A 14 -8.48 -37.73 14.35
N PHE A 15 -8.09 -37.66 13.07
CA PHE A 15 -7.69 -36.38 12.51
C PHE A 15 -8.99 -35.60 12.26
N SER A 16 -9.47 -34.93 13.30
CA SER A 16 -10.41 -33.83 13.11
C SER A 16 -9.74 -32.88 12.13
N ILE A 17 -10.22 -32.89 10.89
CA ILE A 17 -9.85 -31.94 9.86
C ILE A 17 -10.42 -30.61 10.35
N ALA A 18 -9.71 -29.94 11.25
CA ALA A 18 -10.08 -28.64 11.76
C ALA A 18 -9.77 -27.66 10.63
N GLN A 19 -10.62 -27.65 9.60
CA GLN A 19 -10.59 -26.65 8.54
C GLN A 19 -10.51 -25.29 9.23
N ALA A 20 -9.39 -24.60 9.05
CA ALA A 20 -9.16 -23.28 9.62
C ALA A 20 -10.16 -22.32 8.93
N GLN A 21 -11.36 -22.21 9.49
CA GLN A 21 -12.37 -21.26 9.06
C GLN A 21 -12.51 -20.19 10.13
N ILE A 22 -12.54 -18.93 9.69
CA ILE A 22 -12.81 -17.82 10.60
C ILE A 22 -14.33 -17.70 10.73
N SER A 23 -14.84 -18.02 11.91
CA SER A 23 -16.27 -18.02 12.19
C SER A 23 -16.89 -16.65 12.03
N ARG A 24 -18.13 -16.62 11.52
CA ARG A 24 -19.00 -15.44 11.55
C ARG A 24 -19.04 -14.81 12.94
N GLY A 25 -19.06 -13.47 12.98
CA GLY A 25 -19.09 -12.68 14.21
C GLY A 25 -17.71 -12.42 14.82
N THR A 26 -16.65 -13.04 14.29
CA THR A 26 -15.27 -12.72 14.68
C THR A 26 -14.93 -11.28 14.28
N SER A 27 -14.23 -10.56 15.16
CA SER A 27 -13.74 -9.21 14.84
C SER A 27 -12.44 -9.29 14.06
N LEU A 28 -12.28 -8.39 13.09
CA LEU A 28 -11.07 -8.22 12.29
C LEU A 28 -10.44 -6.88 12.64
N ILE A 29 -9.17 -6.89 13.05
CA ILE A 29 -8.35 -5.69 13.21
C ILE A 29 -7.02 -5.98 12.52
N GLY A 30 -6.56 -5.04 11.70
CA GLY A 30 -5.29 -5.19 11.00
C GLY A 30 -4.84 -3.90 10.35
N GLY A 31 -3.84 -3.99 9.49
CA GLY A 31 -3.34 -2.86 8.74
C GLY A 31 -2.03 -3.14 8.06
N SER A 32 -1.56 -2.17 7.30
CA SER A 32 -0.22 -2.18 6.72
C SER A 32 0.51 -0.87 7.03
N ILE A 33 1.83 -0.95 7.07
CA ILE A 33 2.72 0.19 7.07
C ILE A 33 3.77 -0.03 5.99
N GLY A 34 4.07 1.00 5.22
CA GLY A 34 4.99 0.92 4.09
C GLY A 34 5.89 2.13 4.01
N TYR A 35 7.16 1.89 3.70
CA TYR A 35 8.11 2.93 3.31
C TYR A 35 8.86 2.46 2.07
N ASN A 36 8.91 3.32 1.05
CA ASN A 36 9.65 3.08 -0.18
C ASN A 36 10.51 4.30 -0.49
N TRP A 37 11.74 4.04 -0.92
CA TRP A 37 12.66 5.05 -1.41
C TRP A 37 13.30 4.57 -2.71
N SER A 38 13.39 5.46 -3.69
CA SER A 38 14.01 5.20 -4.98
C SER A 38 14.71 6.45 -5.47
N THR A 39 15.92 6.29 -6.00
CA THR A 39 16.62 7.34 -6.74
C THR A 39 16.87 6.82 -8.14
N ASN A 40 16.46 7.61 -9.13
CA ASN A 40 16.72 7.33 -10.54
C ASN A 40 17.71 8.38 -11.06
N GLU A 41 18.74 7.91 -11.73
CA GLU A 41 19.70 8.77 -12.41
C GLU A 41 19.35 8.84 -13.90
N SER A 42 19.27 10.06 -14.44
CA SER A 42 19.06 10.32 -15.86
C SER A 42 20.21 11.13 -16.43
N LYS A 43 20.66 10.81 -17.64
CA LYS A 43 21.64 11.64 -18.37
C LYS A 43 20.97 12.74 -19.21
N TYR A 44 19.67 12.96 -19.04
CA TYR A 44 18.89 13.90 -19.84
C TYR A 44 17.94 14.73 -18.98
N VAL A 45 17.93 16.06 -19.19
CA VAL A 45 16.88 16.96 -18.67
C VAL A 45 15.74 16.96 -19.70
N GLY A 46 14.61 16.32 -19.40
CA GLY A 46 13.51 16.18 -20.36
C GLY A 46 13.88 15.31 -21.58
N SER A 47 13.27 15.56 -22.75
CA SER A 47 13.43 14.71 -23.94
C SER A 47 14.55 15.14 -24.90
N VAL A 48 15.25 16.25 -24.65
CA VAL A 48 16.10 16.88 -25.69
C VAL A 48 17.38 17.57 -25.20
N ILE A 49 17.58 17.74 -23.89
CA ILE A 49 18.77 18.46 -23.38
C ILE A 49 19.69 17.44 -22.70
N PRO A 50 20.91 17.21 -23.21
CA PRO A 50 21.93 16.44 -22.50
C PRO A 50 22.11 17.06 -21.12
N ALA A 51 21.98 16.25 -20.06
CA ALA A 51 22.59 16.64 -18.79
C ALA A 51 24.07 16.91 -19.08
N GLY A 52 24.68 17.88 -18.40
CA GLY A 52 26.12 18.07 -18.49
C GLY A 52 26.89 16.80 -18.07
N PRO A 53 28.18 16.89 -17.72
CA PRO A 53 28.97 15.71 -17.35
C PRO A 53 28.42 14.90 -16.16
N ASN A 54 27.49 15.47 -15.37
CA ASN A 54 26.89 14.84 -14.20
C ASN A 54 25.46 14.33 -14.49
N PRO A 55 25.12 13.10 -14.06
CA PRO A 55 23.75 12.60 -14.12
C PRO A 55 22.82 13.40 -13.20
N ILE A 56 21.55 13.38 -13.56
CA ILE A 56 20.45 14.06 -12.93
C ILE A 56 19.76 13.08 -12.01
N GLU A 57 19.67 13.42 -10.73
CA GLU A 57 19.01 12.59 -9.73
C GLU A 57 17.54 12.97 -9.56
N LEU A 58 16.67 11.98 -9.70
CA LEU A 58 15.25 12.04 -9.39
C LEU A 58 14.98 11.14 -8.19
N THR A 59 14.60 11.73 -7.06
CA THR A 59 14.36 10.98 -5.82
C THR A 59 12.87 10.90 -5.50
N TYR A 60 12.41 9.70 -5.18
CA TYR A 60 11.07 9.38 -4.70
C TYR A 60 11.13 8.81 -3.30
N GLN A 61 10.28 9.31 -2.41
CA GLN A 61 10.04 8.77 -1.08
C GLN A 61 8.53 8.62 -0.90
N ASN A 62 8.08 7.45 -0.49
CA ASN A 62 6.69 7.18 -0.14
C ASN A 62 6.63 6.56 1.25
N PHE A 63 5.73 7.08 2.08
CA PHE A 63 5.37 6.47 3.34
C PHE A 63 3.84 6.32 3.38
N ASN A 64 3.35 5.19 3.86
CA ASN A 64 1.93 4.95 4.04
C ASN A 64 1.64 4.11 5.29
N ILE A 65 0.47 4.34 5.87
CA ILE A 65 -0.11 3.53 6.94
C ILE A 65 -1.60 3.34 6.65
N ASN A 66 -2.08 2.10 6.75
CA ASN A 66 -3.43 1.72 6.38
C ASN A 66 -4.08 0.82 7.44
N PRO A 67 -4.48 1.33 8.62
CA PRO A 67 -5.25 0.55 9.58
C PRO A 67 -6.62 0.17 9.01
N ASN A 68 -7.11 -1.00 9.40
CA ASN A 68 -8.44 -1.47 9.05
C ASN A 68 -9.09 -2.23 10.22
N ALA A 69 -10.41 -2.12 10.28
CA ALA A 69 -11.23 -2.85 11.23
C ALA A 69 -12.48 -3.37 10.52
N GLY A 70 -13.00 -4.50 10.96
CA GLY A 70 -14.18 -5.13 10.38
C GLY A 70 -14.70 -6.29 11.21
N TYR A 71 -15.65 -7.01 10.65
CA TYR A 71 -16.27 -8.17 11.27
C TYR A 71 -16.61 -9.21 10.21
N PHE A 72 -16.52 -10.48 10.58
CA PHE A 72 -16.87 -11.60 9.70
C PHE A 72 -18.40 -11.70 9.59
N ILE A 73 -18.95 -11.30 8.43
CA ILE A 73 -20.40 -11.33 8.14
C ILE A 73 -20.88 -12.73 7.79
N ALA A 74 -19.98 -13.58 7.31
CA ALA A 74 -20.12 -15.01 7.10
C ALA A 74 -18.77 -15.68 7.36
N ASP A 75 -18.75 -17.02 7.38
CA ASP A 75 -17.50 -17.75 7.56
C ASP A 75 -16.51 -17.38 6.45
N ASN A 76 -15.28 -17.03 6.86
CA ASN A 76 -14.19 -16.54 6.00
C ASN A 76 -14.46 -15.23 5.23
N LEU A 77 -15.63 -14.59 5.37
CA LEU A 77 -15.96 -13.33 4.69
C LEU A 77 -16.11 -12.19 5.69
N ALA A 78 -15.19 -11.24 5.65
CA ALA A 78 -15.22 -10.02 6.43
C ALA A 78 -15.74 -8.83 5.62
N ALA A 79 -16.51 -7.97 6.30
CA ALA A 79 -16.82 -6.62 5.85
C ALA A 79 -16.22 -5.63 6.85
N GLY A 80 -15.68 -4.53 6.36
CA GLY A 80 -15.04 -3.57 7.25
C GLY A 80 -14.77 -2.22 6.60
N LEU A 81 -14.03 -1.40 7.33
CA LEU A 81 -13.60 -0.08 6.92
C LEU A 81 -12.08 0.00 7.04
N SER A 82 -11.44 0.57 6.02
CA SER A 82 -10.02 0.92 6.04
C SER A 82 -9.86 2.43 6.05
N PHE A 83 -8.85 2.88 6.77
CA PHE A 83 -8.35 4.24 6.70
C PHE A 83 -6.94 4.18 6.15
N GLY A 84 -6.56 5.12 5.31
CA GLY A 84 -5.19 5.26 4.85
C GLY A 84 -4.69 6.68 4.98
N PHE A 85 -3.41 6.77 5.34
CA PHE A 85 -2.64 8.00 5.37
C PHE A 85 -1.34 7.76 4.61
N GLY A 86 -1.03 8.64 3.67
CA GLY A 86 0.16 8.55 2.85
C GLY A 86 0.85 9.90 2.70
N THR A 87 2.17 9.88 2.65
CA THR A 87 2.99 11.01 2.21
C THR A 87 3.91 10.57 1.10
N THR A 88 3.96 11.37 0.04
CA THR A 88 4.92 11.20 -1.07
C THR A 88 5.76 12.46 -1.16
N LYS A 89 7.07 12.28 -1.30
CA LYS A 89 8.01 13.36 -1.57
C LYS A 89 8.78 13.00 -2.83
N GLU A 90 8.80 13.94 -3.76
CA GLU A 90 9.49 13.85 -5.03
C GLU A 90 10.45 15.04 -5.14
N ILE A 91 11.70 14.75 -5.44
CA ILE A 91 12.74 15.76 -5.67
C ILE A 91 13.20 15.60 -7.11
N ARG A 92 12.94 16.63 -7.90
CA ARG A 92 13.38 16.76 -9.29
C ARG A 92 14.31 17.95 -9.40
N PRO A 93 15.31 17.92 -10.26
CA PRO A 93 16.02 19.13 -10.64
C PRO A 93 15.16 19.95 -11.61
N TYR A 94 15.31 21.26 -11.54
CA TYR A 94 14.66 22.27 -12.35
C TYR A 94 15.68 23.35 -12.68
N SER A 95 15.84 23.69 -13.96
CA SER A 95 16.80 24.71 -14.38
C SER A 95 16.06 25.86 -15.08
N GLU A 96 15.99 27.00 -14.42
CA GLU A 96 15.82 28.31 -15.09
C GLU A 96 17.18 29.03 -15.25
N SER A 97 18.24 28.52 -14.63
CA SER A 97 19.59 29.11 -14.63
C SER A 97 20.42 28.64 -15.82
N ALA A 98 21.23 29.56 -16.39
CA ALA A 98 22.18 29.29 -17.47
C ALA A 98 23.45 28.51 -17.04
N ASP A 99 23.55 28.08 -15.77
CA ASP A 99 24.68 27.31 -15.24
C ASP A 99 24.31 25.82 -15.08
N PRO A 100 24.76 24.94 -16.01
CA PRO A 100 24.48 23.51 -15.97
C PRO A 100 25.21 22.76 -14.82
N ALA A 101 26.07 23.42 -14.04
CA ALA A 101 26.81 22.77 -12.95
C ALA A 101 26.03 22.65 -11.62
N ARG A 102 24.95 23.44 -11.42
CA ARG A 102 24.13 23.44 -10.19
C ARG A 102 22.65 23.71 -10.49
N PRO A 103 21.89 22.73 -11.00
CA PRO A 103 20.47 22.92 -11.23
C PRO A 103 19.73 23.15 -9.89
N ASN A 104 18.77 24.08 -9.89
CA ASN A 104 17.83 24.25 -8.77
C ASN A 104 16.99 22.96 -8.59
N LYS A 105 16.29 22.83 -7.47
CA LYS A 105 15.46 21.66 -7.17
C LYS A 105 13.99 22.03 -7.09
N LEU A 106 13.14 21.25 -7.72
CA LEU A 106 11.71 21.20 -7.54
C LEU A 106 11.38 20.12 -6.52
N ILE A 107 10.77 20.51 -5.40
CA ILE A 107 10.34 19.58 -4.36
C ILE A 107 8.82 19.53 -4.38
N THR A 108 8.25 18.38 -4.72
CA THR A 108 6.81 18.12 -4.64
C THR A 108 6.52 17.21 -3.46
N LYS A 109 5.64 17.65 -2.56
CA LYS A 109 5.11 16.87 -1.44
C LYS A 109 3.60 16.68 -1.60
N SER A 110 3.15 15.45 -1.48
CA SER A 110 1.72 15.08 -1.49
C SER A 110 1.36 14.39 -0.19
N ILE A 111 0.30 14.86 0.46
CA ILE A 111 -0.31 14.19 1.62
C ILE A 111 -1.68 13.68 1.17
N THR A 112 -1.94 12.41 1.43
CA THR A 112 -3.19 11.73 1.03
C THR A 112 -3.85 11.09 2.23
N TYR A 113 -5.15 11.27 2.34
CA TYR A 113 -6.03 10.58 3.27
C TYR A 113 -7.05 9.77 2.47
N ASN A 114 -7.38 8.56 2.88
CA ASN A 114 -8.49 7.80 2.32
C ASN A 114 -9.30 7.06 3.37
N VAL A 115 -10.56 6.84 3.05
CA VAL A 115 -11.46 5.96 3.81
C VAL A 115 -12.21 5.08 2.81
N ALA A 116 -12.23 3.77 3.03
CA ALA A 116 -12.86 2.83 2.12
C ALA A 116 -13.54 1.68 2.87
N PRO A 117 -14.85 1.46 2.70
CA PRO A 117 -15.43 0.15 3.00
C PRO A 117 -14.79 -0.94 2.14
N PHE A 118 -14.66 -2.14 2.72
CA PHE A 118 -14.11 -3.30 2.02
C PHE A 118 -14.87 -4.59 2.33
N LEU A 119 -14.77 -5.54 1.40
CA LEU A 119 -15.08 -6.95 1.58
C LEU A 119 -13.79 -7.75 1.44
N ARG A 120 -13.52 -8.66 2.38
CA ARG A 120 -12.33 -9.51 2.39
C ARG A 120 -12.70 -10.97 2.58
N TYR A 121 -12.36 -11.82 1.62
CA TYR A 121 -12.58 -13.26 1.67
C TYR A 121 -11.27 -14.00 1.95
N TYR A 122 -11.27 -14.91 2.92
CA TYR A 122 -10.12 -15.74 3.29
C TYR A 122 -10.24 -17.14 2.71
N TYR A 123 -9.14 -17.67 2.20
CA TYR A 123 -9.01 -19.03 1.70
C TYR A 123 -7.83 -19.73 2.37
N PHE A 124 -8.12 -20.82 3.07
CA PHE A 124 -7.14 -21.60 3.84
C PHE A 124 -6.86 -22.94 3.14
N PRO A 125 -5.83 -23.05 2.28
CA PRO A 125 -5.45 -24.32 1.67
C PRO A 125 -4.92 -25.34 2.69
N ILE A 126 -4.37 -24.87 3.81
CA ILE A 126 -3.95 -25.68 4.98
C ILE A 126 -4.27 -24.91 6.27
N GLU A 127 -4.30 -25.59 7.41
CA GLU A 127 -4.77 -25.00 8.68
C GLU A 127 -3.96 -23.77 9.13
N SER A 128 -2.64 -23.77 8.89
CA SER A 128 -1.73 -22.71 9.38
C SER A 128 -1.45 -21.59 8.37
N PHE A 129 -2.00 -21.68 7.15
CA PHE A 129 -1.68 -20.74 6.09
C PHE A 129 -2.91 -20.44 5.25
N GLY A 130 -3.17 -19.14 5.06
CA GLY A 130 -4.31 -18.65 4.31
C GLY A 130 -3.92 -17.46 3.43
N PHE A 131 -4.62 -17.35 2.31
CA PHE A 131 -4.65 -16.17 1.47
C PHE A 131 -5.93 -15.39 1.72
N TYR A 132 -5.95 -14.12 1.33
CA TYR A 132 -7.20 -13.38 1.28
C TYR A 132 -7.27 -12.56 0.01
N SER A 133 -8.48 -12.35 -0.50
CA SER A 133 -8.75 -11.34 -1.52
C SER A 133 -9.64 -10.26 -0.92
N GLN A 134 -9.32 -9.00 -1.19
CA GLN A 134 -10.05 -7.85 -0.69
C GLN A 134 -10.46 -6.91 -1.82
N LEU A 135 -11.75 -6.60 -1.87
CA LEU A 135 -12.32 -5.55 -2.72
C LEU A 135 -12.68 -4.34 -1.87
N SER A 136 -12.30 -3.14 -2.27
CA SER A 136 -12.69 -1.92 -1.58
C SER A 136 -13.04 -0.78 -2.54
N ALA A 137 -13.93 0.11 -2.11
CA ALA A 137 -14.27 1.32 -2.82
C ALA A 137 -14.33 2.48 -1.82
N GLY A 138 -13.65 3.59 -2.09
CA GLY A 138 -13.44 4.62 -1.08
C GLY A 138 -13.35 6.03 -1.61
N LEU A 139 -13.27 6.96 -0.66
CA LEU A 139 -13.02 8.37 -0.92
C LEU A 139 -11.58 8.70 -0.56
N ASN A 140 -10.92 9.49 -1.40
CA ASN A 140 -9.60 10.03 -1.13
C ASN A 140 -9.56 11.55 -1.18
N HIS A 141 -8.71 12.15 -0.35
CA HIS A 141 -8.39 13.58 -0.36
C HIS A 141 -6.88 13.74 -0.41
N GLN A 142 -6.40 14.60 -1.31
CA GLN A 142 -4.97 14.83 -1.50
C GLN A 142 -4.64 16.32 -1.55
N VAL A 143 -3.59 16.70 -0.84
CA VAL A 143 -3.00 18.03 -0.88
C VAL A 143 -1.58 17.93 -1.41
N THR A 144 -1.28 18.68 -2.47
CA THR A 144 0.04 18.71 -3.11
C THR A 144 0.65 20.10 -2.95
N THR A 145 1.86 20.17 -2.41
CA THR A 145 2.68 21.38 -2.33
C THR A 145 3.92 21.21 -3.18
N THR A 146 4.19 22.20 -4.03
CA THR A 146 5.39 22.26 -4.85
C THR A 146 6.20 23.48 -4.47
N THR A 147 7.46 23.28 -4.09
CA THR A 147 8.41 24.32 -3.70
C THR A 147 9.57 24.32 -4.67
N PHE A 148 10.01 25.52 -5.07
CA PHE A 148 11.19 25.72 -5.91
C PHE A 148 12.36 26.12 -5.01
N ASP A 149 13.45 25.37 -5.05
CA ASP A 149 14.67 25.66 -4.32
C ASP A 149 15.42 26.82 -5.00
N GLY A 150 15.91 27.79 -4.22
CA GLY A 150 16.59 28.99 -4.72
C GLY A 150 15.68 30.14 -5.19
N ILE A 151 14.35 29.98 -5.13
CA ILE A 151 13.36 31.04 -5.37
C ILE A 151 12.29 30.92 -4.29
N ASP A 152 11.98 32.00 -3.55
CA ASP A 152 10.89 32.01 -2.56
C ASP A 152 9.49 31.97 -3.25
N ASN A 153 9.18 30.84 -3.88
CA ASN A 153 7.93 30.59 -4.55
C ASN A 153 7.38 29.20 -4.16
N GLU A 154 6.21 29.20 -3.54
CA GLU A 154 5.43 27.98 -3.25
C GLU A 154 4.16 27.95 -4.07
N ARG A 155 3.87 26.81 -4.70
CA ARG A 155 2.57 26.52 -5.31
C ARG A 155 1.87 25.43 -4.52
N LYS A 156 0.64 25.70 -4.09
CA LYS A 156 -0.22 24.73 -3.38
C LYS A 156 -1.41 24.38 -4.27
N SER A 157 -1.64 23.09 -4.43
CA SER A 157 -2.83 22.56 -5.10
C SER A 157 -3.56 21.61 -4.15
N LYS A 158 -4.88 21.63 -4.19
CA LYS A 158 -5.75 20.77 -3.38
C LYS A 158 -6.68 20.01 -4.31
N THR A 159 -6.74 18.70 -4.14
CA THR A 159 -7.74 17.87 -4.79
C THR A 159 -8.70 17.39 -3.71
N ASN A 160 -9.91 17.97 -3.72
CA ASN A 160 -10.98 17.61 -2.80
C ASN A 160 -11.83 16.52 -3.44
N GLY A 161 -11.71 15.30 -2.94
CA GLY A 161 -12.54 14.17 -3.36
C GLY A 161 -12.01 13.45 -4.59
N GLY A 162 -11.78 12.16 -4.42
CA GLY A 162 -11.60 11.17 -5.49
C GLY A 162 -12.29 9.89 -5.06
N VAL A 163 -12.72 9.10 -6.04
CA VAL A 163 -13.24 7.75 -5.81
C VAL A 163 -12.12 6.77 -6.16
N SER A 164 -11.82 5.85 -5.25
CA SER A 164 -10.88 4.76 -5.48
C SER A 164 -11.61 3.42 -5.48
N VAL A 165 -11.16 2.51 -6.32
CA VAL A 165 -11.52 1.08 -6.27
C VAL A 165 -10.22 0.30 -6.25
N SER A 166 -10.10 -0.66 -5.34
CA SER A 166 -8.90 -1.49 -5.25
C SER A 166 -9.23 -2.96 -5.01
N LEU A 167 -8.40 -3.82 -5.59
CA LEU A 167 -8.35 -5.25 -5.36
C LEU A 167 -6.98 -5.59 -4.77
N GLN A 168 -6.97 -6.32 -3.66
CA GLN A 168 -5.76 -6.85 -3.01
C GLN A 168 -5.89 -8.37 -2.90
N HIS A 169 -4.79 -9.10 -3.08
CA HIS A 169 -4.70 -10.56 -3.01
C HIS A 169 -3.29 -10.98 -2.59
#